data_AF-A0A959QCV2-F1
#
_entry.id   AF-A0A959QCV2-F1
#
_cell.length_a   1.000
_cell.length_b   1.000
_cell.length_c   1.000
_cell.angle_alpha   90.00
_cell.angle_beta   90.00
_cell.angle_gamma   90.00
#
_symmetry.space_group_name_H-M   'P 1'
#
loop_
_entity.id
_entity.type
_entity.pdbx_description
1 polymer ?
#
loop_
_entity_poly.entity_id
_entity_poly.type
_entity_poly.pdbx_seq_one_letter_code
_entity_poly.pdbx_strand_id
1 'polypeptide(L)'
;VFANAHHPHVPTNTGPGHATLSTGAYMRVHGILNNEFYDPALGRMGYCTEDRSARIVGLPDVSGLMGMSPRALQTSTLGDWLKVADRQSKVCAVAQKDRGSILMGGKKADRAFWFDNPTTGFVSSDYYPGKYPDWAGKIVGREVLRDSIDKGWYKAFPESYYSRSREDVNEFETGNFLPDFPHTLARTHPRLPEGSKEVV
;
A
#
# COMPACT_ATOMS: atom_id res chain seq x y z
N VAL A 1 -18.92 14.76 12.17
CA VAL A 1 -17.46 14.88 11.94
C VAL A 1 -16.77 14.77 13.28
N PHE A 2 -15.77 13.89 13.42
CA PHE A 2 -14.92 13.85 14.61
C PHE A 2 -13.73 14.81 14.39
N ALA A 3 -13.85 16.05 14.85
CA ALA A 3 -12.85 17.11 14.57
C ALA A 3 -11.57 17.02 15.42
N ASN A 4 -11.54 16.14 16.43
CA ASN A 4 -10.43 15.94 17.34
C ASN A 4 -10.03 14.45 17.42
N ALA A 5 -9.86 13.81 16.27
CA ALA A 5 -9.42 12.42 16.16
C ALA A 5 -7.89 12.35 16.04
N HIS A 6 -7.28 11.35 16.68
CA HIS A 6 -5.81 11.20 16.77
C HIS A 6 -5.37 9.77 16.50
N HIS A 7 -4.13 9.62 16.04
CA HIS A 7 -3.38 8.36 16.14
C HIS A 7 -2.51 8.44 17.41
N PRO A 8 -2.97 7.90 18.56
CA PRO A 8 -2.28 8.03 19.84
C PRO A 8 -1.08 7.07 19.97
N HIS A 9 -0.18 7.10 18.98
CA HIS A 9 1.00 6.25 18.93
C HIS A 9 2.16 6.91 18.17
N VAL A 10 3.37 6.44 18.44
CA VAL A 10 4.60 6.84 17.75
C VAL A 10 5.35 5.58 17.30
N PRO A 11 5.86 5.50 16.06
CA PRO A 11 5.77 6.49 14.99
C PRO A 11 4.41 6.53 14.28
N THR A 12 4.01 7.69 13.76
CA THR A 12 2.79 7.88 12.96
C THR A 12 2.98 7.41 11.51
N ASN A 13 3.36 6.14 11.36
CA ASN A 13 3.65 5.51 10.08
C ASN A 13 2.47 4.68 9.57
N THR A 14 2.50 4.39 8.27
CA THR A 14 1.40 3.74 7.54
C THR A 14 0.97 2.42 8.17
N GLY A 15 1.90 1.50 8.42
CA GLY A 15 1.60 0.16 8.96
C GLY A 15 0.91 0.22 10.33
N PRO A 16 1.53 0.85 11.35
CA PRO A 16 0.92 1.04 12.66
C PRO A 16 -0.46 1.73 12.61
N GLY A 17 -0.60 2.75 11.77
CA GLY A 17 -1.85 3.47 11.57
C GLY A 17 -2.98 2.57 11.07
N HIS A 18 -2.75 1.79 10.01
CA HIS A 18 -3.75 0.87 9.45
C HIS A 18 -4.09 -0.25 10.44
N ALA A 19 -3.09 -0.81 11.12
CA ALA A 19 -3.33 -1.82 12.15
C ALA A 19 -4.16 -1.28 13.33
N THR A 20 -3.91 -0.04 13.77
CA THR A 20 -4.71 0.61 14.82
C THR A 20 -6.17 0.78 14.35
N LEU A 21 -6.39 1.27 13.13
CA LEU A 21 -7.74 1.51 12.59
C LEU A 21 -8.53 0.21 12.45
N SER A 22 -7.91 -0.85 11.95
CA SER A 22 -8.61 -2.10 11.68
C SER A 22 -8.86 -2.93 12.94
N THR A 23 -8.03 -2.78 13.97
CA THR A 23 -8.11 -3.60 15.20
C THR A 23 -8.74 -2.87 16.39
N GLY A 24 -8.78 -1.53 16.37
CA GLY A 24 -9.14 -0.73 17.53
C GLY A 24 -8.13 -0.83 18.68
N ALA A 25 -6.94 -1.37 18.43
CA ALA A 25 -5.94 -1.65 19.45
C ALA A 25 -4.69 -0.77 19.27
N TYR A 26 -3.88 -0.65 20.33
CA TYR A 26 -2.57 0.02 20.28
C TYR A 26 -1.46 -0.92 19.80
N MET A 27 -0.30 -0.35 19.45
CA MET A 27 0.88 -1.11 18.96
C MET A 27 1.31 -2.25 19.88
N ARG A 28 1.22 -2.08 21.20
CA ARG A 28 1.53 -3.13 22.19
C ARG A 28 0.64 -4.37 22.03
N VAL A 29 -0.53 -4.23 21.43
CA VAL A 29 -1.52 -5.30 21.26
C VAL A 29 -1.52 -5.84 19.83
N HIS A 30 -1.48 -4.97 18.81
CA HIS A 30 -1.48 -5.43 17.42
C HIS A 30 -0.09 -5.80 16.88
N GLY A 31 1.00 -5.45 17.58
CA GLY A 31 2.37 -5.88 17.27
C GLY A 31 3.07 -5.14 16.13
N ILE A 32 2.33 -4.43 15.26
CA ILE A 32 2.91 -3.60 14.19
C ILE A 32 3.51 -2.29 14.75
N LEU A 33 4.83 -2.27 14.96
CA LEU A 33 5.53 -1.14 15.58
C LEU A 33 5.92 -0.04 14.58
N ASN A 34 6.21 -0.42 13.34
CA ASN A 34 6.66 0.48 12.28
C ASN A 34 6.44 -0.19 10.91
N ASN A 35 6.66 0.52 9.80
CA ASN A 35 6.71 -0.09 8.46
C ASN A 35 7.86 -1.10 8.36
N GLU A 36 9.01 -0.75 8.94
CA GLU A 36 10.18 -1.61 9.05
C GLU A 36 10.68 -1.62 10.49
N PHE A 37 11.01 -2.79 11.02
CA PHE A 37 11.51 -2.93 12.38
C PHE A 37 12.56 -4.04 12.45
N TYR A 38 13.47 -3.94 13.42
CA TYR A 38 14.44 -4.99 13.67
C TYR A 38 13.72 -6.21 14.25
N ASP A 39 13.85 -7.35 13.58
CA ASP A 39 13.37 -8.65 14.05
C ASP A 39 14.54 -9.40 14.71
N PRO A 40 14.55 -9.53 16.05
CA PRO A 40 15.64 -10.21 16.76
C PRO A 40 15.73 -11.71 16.43
N ALA A 41 14.63 -12.35 16.03
CA ALA A 41 14.64 -13.75 15.66
C ALA A 41 15.32 -13.98 14.29
N LEU A 42 15.27 -12.97 13.42
CA LEU A 42 15.91 -12.99 12.10
C LEU A 42 17.27 -12.27 12.07
N GLY A 43 17.61 -11.53 13.13
CA GLY A 43 18.87 -10.79 13.26
C GLY A 43 19.01 -9.62 12.28
N ARG A 44 17.91 -9.09 11.74
CA ARG A 44 17.92 -8.03 10.70
C ARG A 44 16.67 -7.16 10.76
N MET A 45 16.68 -6.06 9.99
CA MET A 45 15.46 -5.33 9.68
C MET A 45 14.50 -6.20 8.86
N GLY A 46 13.23 -6.17 9.22
CA GLY A 46 12.12 -6.82 8.52
C GLY A 46 11.01 -5.83 8.22
N TYR A 47 10.18 -6.17 7.25
CA TYR A 47 9.05 -5.37 6.81
C TYR A 47 7.74 -5.83 7.50
N CYS A 48 6.83 -4.90 7.77
CA CYS A 48 5.67 -5.12 8.64
C CYS A 48 4.66 -6.18 8.18
N THR A 49 4.68 -6.53 6.90
CA THR A 49 3.88 -7.63 6.35
C THR A 49 4.74 -8.71 5.72
N GLU A 50 6.05 -8.70 5.92
CA GLU A 50 6.96 -9.73 5.39
C GLU A 50 6.56 -11.12 5.90
N ASP A 51 6.44 -12.09 5.00
CA ASP A 51 6.19 -13.49 5.33
C ASP A 51 6.82 -14.45 4.30
N ARG A 52 7.92 -15.08 4.71
CA ARG A 52 8.66 -16.08 3.90
C ARG A 52 7.91 -17.39 3.68
N SER A 53 6.85 -17.64 4.44
CA SER A 53 6.01 -18.84 4.26
C SER A 53 4.86 -18.62 3.28
N ALA A 54 4.62 -17.38 2.89
CA ALA A 54 3.62 -17.00 1.89
C ALA A 54 4.32 -16.70 0.55
N ARG A 55 3.54 -16.72 -0.52
CA ARG A 55 3.96 -16.31 -1.86
C ARG A 55 2.97 -15.29 -2.41
N ILE A 56 3.50 -14.38 -3.22
CA ILE A 56 2.67 -13.47 -4.01
C ILE A 56 1.90 -14.30 -5.04
N VAL A 57 0.67 -13.88 -5.35
CA VAL A 57 -0.17 -14.43 -6.42
C VAL A 57 -0.69 -13.30 -7.30
N GLY A 58 -0.97 -13.61 -8.57
CA GLY A 58 -1.36 -12.62 -9.59
C GLY A 58 -0.21 -12.19 -10.51
N LEU A 59 0.98 -12.76 -10.33
CA LEU A 59 2.14 -12.59 -11.22
C LEU A 59 2.52 -13.92 -11.89
N PRO A 60 3.08 -13.89 -13.11
CA PRO A 60 3.53 -15.09 -13.81
C PRO A 60 4.79 -15.71 -13.20
N ASP A 61 5.68 -14.88 -12.66
CA ASP A 61 6.88 -15.31 -11.93
C ASP A 61 6.96 -14.54 -10.61
N VAL A 62 7.17 -15.28 -9.53
CA VAL A 62 7.31 -14.76 -8.16
C VAL A 62 8.62 -15.21 -7.52
N SER A 63 9.51 -15.82 -8.32
CA SER A 63 10.81 -16.31 -7.87
C SER A 63 11.64 -15.16 -7.31
N GLY A 64 12.12 -15.31 -6.08
CA GLY A 64 12.91 -14.27 -5.40
C GLY A 64 12.10 -13.10 -4.83
N LEU A 65 10.78 -13.04 -5.05
CA LEU A 65 9.93 -12.05 -4.38
C LEU A 65 9.68 -12.45 -2.94
N MET A 66 9.69 -11.45 -2.05
CA MET A 66 9.31 -11.66 -0.66
C MET A 66 7.79 -11.79 -0.54
N GLY A 67 7.33 -12.87 0.10
CA GLY A 67 5.91 -13.04 0.41
C GLY A 67 5.40 -12.00 1.40
N MET A 68 4.11 -11.68 1.30
CA MET A 68 3.45 -10.73 2.19
C MET A 68 2.23 -11.35 2.86
N SER A 69 2.02 -11.14 4.15
CA SER A 69 0.86 -11.65 4.89
C SER A 69 0.60 -10.87 6.20
N PRO A 70 -0.55 -11.06 6.86
CA PRO A 70 -0.83 -10.47 8.17
C PRO A 70 -0.19 -11.26 9.33
N ARG A 71 0.82 -12.11 9.08
CA ARG A 71 1.49 -12.95 10.11
C ARG A 71 2.00 -12.15 11.31
N ALA A 72 2.55 -10.96 11.07
CA ALA A 72 3.06 -10.09 12.13
C ALA A 72 1.94 -9.42 12.96
N LEU A 73 0.70 -9.39 12.46
CA LEU A 73 -0.43 -8.82 13.19
C LEU A 73 -0.79 -9.74 14.36
N GLN A 74 -0.77 -9.23 15.58
CA GLN A 74 -0.94 -10.07 16.78
C GLN A 74 -2.39 -10.18 17.25
N THR A 75 -3.27 -9.28 16.80
CA THR A 75 -4.69 -9.25 17.20
C THR A 75 -5.62 -9.37 15.98
N SER A 76 -6.92 -9.46 16.26
CA SER A 76 -7.98 -9.53 15.24
C SER A 76 -8.42 -8.15 14.77
N THR A 77 -8.66 -8.02 13.47
CA THR A 77 -9.29 -6.86 12.84
C THR A 77 -10.82 -6.93 12.92
N LEU A 78 -11.51 -5.83 12.59
CA LEU A 78 -12.95 -5.81 12.39
C LEU A 78 -13.39 -6.86 11.36
N GLY A 79 -12.65 -7.03 10.26
CA GLY A 79 -12.91 -8.06 9.25
C GLY A 79 -12.84 -9.47 9.83
N ASP A 80 -11.87 -9.73 10.70
CA ASP A 80 -11.75 -11.02 11.40
C ASP A 80 -12.95 -11.29 12.30
N TRP A 81 -13.44 -10.27 13.01
CA TRP A 81 -14.63 -10.36 13.85
C TRP A 81 -15.90 -10.60 13.03
N LEU A 82 -16.06 -9.93 11.88
CA LEU A 82 -17.19 -10.16 10.97
C LEU A 82 -17.24 -11.61 10.48
N LYS A 83 -16.08 -12.18 10.12
CA LYS A 83 -15.96 -13.59 9.71
C LYS A 83 -16.28 -14.60 10.82
N VAL A 84 -16.03 -14.22 12.08
CA VAL A 84 -16.39 -15.04 13.24
C VAL A 84 -17.88 -14.96 13.52
N ALA A 85 -18.46 -13.76 13.46
CA ALA A 85 -19.88 -13.53 13.67
C ALA A 85 -20.74 -14.18 12.57
N ASP A 86 -20.33 -14.06 11.32
CA ASP A 86 -20.98 -14.68 10.18
C ASP A 86 -19.96 -15.12 9.12
N ARG A 87 -19.87 -16.44 8.90
CA ARG A 87 -18.97 -17.04 7.90
C ARG A 87 -19.34 -16.66 6.46
N GLN A 88 -20.56 -16.18 6.21
CA GLN A 88 -21.00 -15.71 4.88
C GLN A 88 -20.49 -14.30 4.56
N SER A 89 -20.08 -13.52 5.57
CA SER A 89 -19.51 -12.18 5.40
C SER A 89 -18.39 -12.19 4.36
N LYS A 90 -18.34 -11.14 3.52
CA LYS A 90 -17.27 -10.93 2.54
C LYS A 90 -16.35 -9.82 3.02
N VAL A 91 -15.08 -10.12 3.20
CA VAL A 91 -14.05 -9.19 3.67
C VAL A 91 -12.95 -9.13 2.62
N CYS A 92 -12.92 -8.04 1.87
CA CYS A 92 -11.88 -7.75 0.90
C CYS A 92 -11.24 -6.40 1.24
N ALA A 93 -9.92 -6.31 1.18
CA ALA A 93 -9.20 -5.07 1.29
C ALA A 93 -8.46 -4.77 -0.02
N VAL A 94 -8.42 -3.51 -0.42
CA VAL A 94 -7.72 -3.03 -1.61
C VAL A 94 -7.01 -1.74 -1.23
N ALA A 95 -5.73 -1.67 -1.54
CA ALA A 95 -4.94 -0.45 -1.39
C ALA A 95 -3.85 -0.43 -2.47
N GLN A 96 -3.20 0.71 -2.67
CA GLN A 96 -2.01 0.74 -3.53
C GLN A 96 -0.85 -0.04 -2.90
N LYS A 97 -0.73 0.00 -1.56
CA LYS A 97 0.36 -0.61 -0.79
C LYS A 97 -0.12 -1.89 -0.08
N ASP A 98 0.72 -2.92 -0.07
CA ASP A 98 0.48 -4.19 0.63
C ASP A 98 0.07 -4.01 2.10
N ARG A 99 0.84 -3.25 2.89
CA ARG A 99 0.57 -2.96 4.31
C ARG A 99 -0.76 -2.27 4.52
N GLY A 100 -1.20 -1.42 3.59
CA GLY A 100 -2.50 -0.76 3.67
C GLY A 100 -3.66 -1.74 3.48
N SER A 101 -3.48 -2.72 2.60
CA SER A 101 -4.49 -3.73 2.29
C SER A 101 -4.51 -4.85 3.34
N ILE A 102 -3.36 -5.47 3.59
CA ILE A 102 -3.20 -6.63 4.48
C ILE A 102 -3.56 -6.28 5.92
N LEU A 103 -3.09 -5.15 6.46
CA LEU A 103 -3.35 -4.79 7.86
C LEU A 103 -4.79 -4.30 8.07
N MET A 104 -5.47 -3.82 7.02
CA MET A 104 -6.90 -3.52 7.08
C MET A 104 -7.78 -4.76 6.96
N GLY A 105 -7.41 -5.69 6.07
CA GLY A 105 -8.17 -6.92 5.84
C GLY A 105 -8.06 -7.93 6.99
N GLY A 106 -6.89 -8.01 7.62
CA GLY A 106 -6.65 -8.95 8.72
C GLY A 106 -6.45 -10.39 8.28
N LYS A 107 -6.49 -11.30 9.24
CA LYS A 107 -6.07 -12.71 9.09
C LYS A 107 -7.09 -13.58 8.36
N LYS A 108 -8.35 -13.17 8.32
CA LYS A 108 -9.49 -13.94 7.80
C LYS A 108 -10.17 -13.28 6.61
N ALA A 109 -9.57 -12.23 6.04
CA ALA A 109 -10.06 -11.66 4.80
C ALA A 109 -10.21 -12.74 3.72
N ASP A 110 -11.25 -12.65 2.89
CA ASP A 110 -11.31 -13.43 1.65
C ASP A 110 -10.16 -13.05 0.73
N ARG A 111 -9.78 -11.77 0.73
CA ARG A 111 -8.63 -11.27 -0.03
C ARG A 111 -8.10 -9.94 0.47
N ALA A 112 -6.80 -9.74 0.32
CA ALA A 112 -6.19 -8.41 0.32
C ALA A 112 -5.44 -8.22 -1.01
N PHE A 113 -5.75 -7.15 -1.73
CA PHE A 113 -5.11 -6.78 -2.99
C PHE A 113 -4.23 -5.55 -2.82
N TRP A 114 -3.07 -5.56 -3.45
CA TRP A 114 -2.22 -4.37 -3.60
C TRP A 114 -1.63 -4.29 -4.99
N PHE A 115 -1.06 -3.14 -5.32
CA PHE A 115 -0.55 -2.86 -6.64
C PHE A 115 0.90 -3.34 -6.77
N ASP A 116 1.20 -4.02 -7.87
CA ASP A 116 2.57 -4.32 -8.29
C ASP A 116 3.03 -3.25 -9.30
N ASN A 117 4.05 -2.46 -8.95
CA ASN A 117 4.49 -1.34 -9.78
C ASN A 117 4.96 -1.77 -11.18
N PRO A 118 5.80 -2.82 -11.35
CA PRO A 118 6.28 -3.24 -12.67
C PRO A 118 5.16 -3.66 -13.63
N THR A 119 4.23 -4.50 -13.17
CA THR A 119 3.12 -4.97 -14.03
C THR A 119 1.98 -3.96 -14.11
N THR A 120 1.93 -3.02 -13.17
CA THR A 120 0.77 -2.17 -12.92
C THR A 120 -0.52 -2.97 -12.65
N GLY A 121 -0.39 -4.22 -12.24
CA GLY A 121 -1.51 -5.10 -11.92
C GLY A 121 -1.80 -5.12 -10.43
N PHE A 122 -3.00 -5.60 -10.07
CA PHE A 122 -3.21 -6.04 -8.69
C PHE A 122 -2.54 -7.40 -8.48
N VAL A 123 -2.03 -7.59 -7.27
CA VAL A 123 -1.49 -8.86 -6.75
C VAL A 123 -2.08 -9.13 -5.36
N SER A 124 -1.88 -10.34 -4.86
CA SER A 124 -2.32 -10.76 -3.53
C SER A 124 -1.33 -11.76 -2.94
N SER A 125 -1.71 -12.43 -1.86
CA SER A 125 -0.93 -13.48 -1.18
C SER A 125 -1.67 -14.81 -1.22
N ASP A 126 -0.94 -15.93 -1.31
CA ASP A 126 -1.48 -17.27 -1.10
C ASP A 126 -1.81 -17.58 0.37
N TYR A 127 -1.49 -16.66 1.30
CA TYR A 127 -2.02 -16.68 2.66
C TYR A 127 -3.56 -16.66 2.69
N TYR A 128 -4.19 -15.91 1.77
CA TYR A 128 -5.64 -15.83 1.69
C TYR A 128 -6.20 -16.99 0.85
N PRO A 129 -7.32 -17.61 1.28
CA PRO A 129 -7.82 -18.81 0.64
C PRO A 129 -8.32 -18.56 -0.78
N GLY A 130 -8.27 -19.63 -1.59
CA GLY A 130 -8.86 -19.68 -2.92
C GLY A 130 -7.97 -19.13 -4.04
N LYS A 131 -8.37 -19.45 -5.28
CA LYS A 131 -7.66 -19.04 -6.50
C LYS A 131 -7.60 -17.52 -6.62
N TYR A 132 -6.50 -16.99 -7.17
CA TYR A 132 -6.46 -15.61 -7.63
C TYR A 132 -7.60 -15.33 -8.62
N PRO A 133 -8.46 -14.33 -8.38
CA PRO A 133 -9.64 -14.13 -9.23
C PRO A 133 -9.27 -13.69 -10.63
N ASP A 134 -9.87 -14.34 -11.63
CA ASP A 134 -9.60 -14.05 -13.04
C ASP A 134 -9.94 -12.59 -13.42
N TRP A 135 -10.91 -11.97 -12.74
CA TRP A 135 -11.24 -10.55 -12.97
C TRP A 135 -10.12 -9.62 -12.49
N ALA A 136 -9.42 -9.96 -11.40
CA ALA A 136 -8.36 -9.12 -10.86
C ALA A 136 -7.12 -9.17 -11.78
N GLY A 137 -6.84 -10.33 -12.36
CA GLY A 137 -5.76 -10.50 -13.35
C GLY A 137 -6.00 -9.79 -14.68
N LYS A 138 -7.21 -9.29 -14.94
CA LYS A 138 -7.53 -8.50 -16.15
C LYS A 138 -7.37 -7.00 -15.95
N ILE A 139 -7.21 -6.54 -14.70
CA ILE A 139 -7.08 -5.11 -14.40
C ILE A 139 -5.61 -4.73 -14.47
N VAL A 140 -5.26 -3.93 -15.48
CA VAL A 140 -3.92 -3.37 -15.66
C VAL A 140 -4.01 -1.85 -15.55
N GLY A 141 -3.47 -1.29 -14.47
CA GLY A 141 -3.59 0.12 -14.10
C GLY A 141 -3.12 1.08 -15.18
N ARG A 142 -2.01 0.78 -15.89
CA ARG A 142 -1.54 1.61 -17.01
C ARG A 142 -2.52 1.66 -18.19
N GLU A 143 -3.35 0.63 -18.35
CA GLU A 143 -4.37 0.59 -19.40
C GLU A 143 -5.63 1.33 -18.95
N VAL A 144 -6.06 1.10 -17.70
CA VAL A 144 -7.20 1.82 -17.09
C VAL A 144 -6.95 3.33 -17.05
N LEU A 145 -5.72 3.74 -16.75
CA LEU A 145 -5.34 5.15 -16.63
C LEU A 145 -4.68 5.69 -17.90
N ARG A 146 -4.69 4.97 -19.03
CA ARG A 146 -3.97 5.34 -20.25
C ARG A 146 -4.27 6.78 -20.68
N ASP A 147 -5.56 7.11 -20.83
CA ASP A 147 -5.97 8.45 -21.25
C ASP A 147 -5.52 9.53 -20.27
N SER A 148 -5.52 9.25 -18.97
CA SER A 148 -5.07 10.21 -17.94
C SER A 148 -3.55 10.38 -17.96
N ILE A 149 -2.81 9.29 -18.17
CA ILE A 149 -1.36 9.30 -18.30
C ILE A 149 -0.95 10.08 -19.56
N ASP A 150 -1.62 9.81 -20.69
CA ASP A 150 -1.35 10.45 -21.98
C ASP A 150 -1.71 11.95 -21.94
N LYS A 151 -2.82 12.30 -21.30
CA LYS A 151 -3.20 13.71 -21.07
C LYS A 151 -2.21 14.43 -20.16
N GLY A 152 -1.57 13.73 -19.24
CA GLY A 152 -0.71 14.32 -18.21
C GLY A 152 -1.49 14.99 -17.08
N TRP A 153 -0.76 15.40 -16.03
CA TRP A 153 -1.32 16.01 -14.84
C TRP A 153 -1.11 17.53 -14.86
N TYR A 154 -2.22 18.27 -14.90
CA TYR A 154 -2.28 19.73 -14.91
C TYR A 154 -2.94 20.24 -13.62
N LYS A 155 -2.66 21.50 -13.24
CA LYS A 155 -3.41 22.18 -12.20
C LYS A 155 -4.90 22.18 -12.58
N ALA A 156 -5.75 21.73 -11.67
CA ALA A 156 -7.18 21.57 -11.92
C ALA A 156 -7.94 22.92 -11.92
N PHE A 157 -7.36 23.95 -11.32
CA PHE A 157 -7.98 25.27 -11.14
C PHE A 157 -7.00 26.40 -11.54
N PRO A 158 -7.48 27.65 -11.68
CA PRO A 158 -6.61 28.81 -11.87
C PRO A 158 -5.69 29.03 -10.66
N GLU A 159 -4.53 29.67 -10.88
CA GLU A 159 -3.49 29.87 -9.86
C GLU A 159 -4.00 30.46 -8.54
N SER A 160 -4.97 31.40 -8.60
CA SER A 160 -5.58 32.03 -7.41
C SER A 160 -6.17 31.05 -6.39
N TYR A 161 -6.60 29.86 -6.82
CA TYR A 161 -7.13 28.81 -5.94
C TYR A 161 -6.05 28.14 -5.09
N TYR A 162 -4.78 28.27 -5.50
CA TYR A 162 -3.61 27.72 -4.83
C TYR A 162 -2.92 28.76 -3.94
N SER A 163 -3.58 29.87 -3.59
CA SER A 163 -3.04 30.93 -2.71
C SER A 163 -2.63 30.46 -1.31
N ARG A 164 -3.07 29.27 -0.88
CA ARG A 164 -2.68 28.63 0.38
C ARG A 164 -1.62 27.53 0.21
N SER A 165 -1.23 27.24 -1.02
CA SER A 165 -0.11 26.36 -1.34
C SER A 165 1.20 27.13 -1.24
N ARG A 166 2.31 26.39 -1.12
CA ARG A 166 3.64 26.96 -1.37
C ARG A 166 3.89 27.08 -2.88
N GLU A 167 4.98 27.74 -3.24
CA GLU A 167 5.46 27.76 -4.62
C GLU A 167 5.70 26.33 -5.13
N ASP A 168 5.44 26.13 -6.43
CA ASP A 168 5.50 24.82 -7.09
C ASP A 168 6.91 24.24 -6.93
N VAL A 169 7.92 24.98 -7.40
CA VAL A 169 9.33 24.57 -7.29
C VAL A 169 9.83 24.80 -5.88
N ASN A 170 10.25 23.72 -5.20
CA ASN A 170 10.88 23.84 -3.89
C ASN A 170 11.97 22.78 -3.63
N GLU A 171 12.85 23.05 -2.66
CA GLU A 171 14.02 22.22 -2.35
C GLU A 171 13.68 20.84 -1.74
N PHE A 172 12.43 20.64 -1.29
CA PHE A 172 11.99 19.39 -0.69
C PHE A 172 11.41 18.41 -1.72
N GLU A 173 11.28 18.83 -2.98
CA GLU A 173 10.70 17.98 -4.01
C GLU A 173 11.64 16.88 -4.43
N THR A 174 11.06 15.70 -4.55
CA THR A 174 11.75 14.50 -5.03
C THR A 174 10.82 13.79 -6.00
N GLY A 175 11.36 13.24 -7.08
CA GLY A 175 10.54 12.53 -8.06
C GLY A 175 11.18 12.44 -9.43
N ASN A 176 10.43 11.81 -10.34
CA ASN A 176 10.88 11.57 -11.72
C ASN A 176 10.39 12.66 -12.70
N PHE A 177 9.49 13.54 -12.29
CA PHE A 177 9.02 14.68 -13.08
C PHE A 177 9.80 15.96 -12.73
N LEU A 178 9.76 16.94 -13.63
CA LEU A 178 10.16 18.30 -13.29
C LEU A 178 9.29 18.83 -12.12
N PRO A 179 9.87 19.69 -11.27
CA PRO A 179 9.25 20.14 -10.02
C PRO A 179 7.94 20.94 -10.23
N ASP A 180 7.79 21.58 -11.39
CA ASP A 180 6.65 22.44 -11.72
C ASP A 180 5.64 21.78 -12.67
N PHE A 181 4.36 22.12 -12.46
CA PHE A 181 3.28 21.74 -13.37
C PHE A 181 3.48 22.32 -14.78
N PRO A 182 3.05 21.60 -15.83
CA PRO A 182 2.38 20.29 -15.78
C PRO A 182 3.35 19.11 -15.69
N HIS A 183 2.90 18.01 -15.08
CA HIS A 183 3.63 16.74 -15.09
C HIS A 183 3.15 15.88 -16.26
N THR A 184 3.95 15.80 -17.31
CA THR A 184 3.68 14.99 -18.50
C THR A 184 4.85 14.03 -18.74
N LEU A 185 4.65 12.97 -19.51
CA LEU A 185 5.72 11.99 -19.81
C LEU A 185 6.95 12.65 -20.48
N ALA A 186 6.78 13.79 -21.15
CA ALA A 186 7.86 14.58 -21.74
C ALA A 186 8.61 15.48 -20.74
N ARG A 187 8.04 15.73 -19.56
CA ARG A 187 8.59 16.62 -18.52
C ARG A 187 9.15 15.80 -17.35
N THR A 188 10.07 14.90 -17.67
CA THR A 188 10.78 14.06 -16.68
C THR A 188 12.18 14.60 -16.40
N HIS A 189 12.62 14.51 -15.15
CA HIS A 189 13.96 14.92 -14.77
C HIS A 189 15.00 13.97 -15.41
N PRO A 190 16.02 14.45 -16.13
CA PRO A 190 17.04 13.58 -16.70
C PRO A 190 17.83 12.92 -15.57
N ARG A 191 17.73 11.59 -15.49
CA ARG A 191 18.34 10.63 -14.55
C ARG A 191 17.47 10.26 -13.33
N LEU A 192 16.96 9.04 -13.37
CA LEU A 192 17.64 8.02 -12.59
C LEU A 192 18.27 6.98 -13.54
N PRO A 193 19.44 6.41 -13.23
CA PRO A 193 20.00 5.29 -14.00
C PRO A 193 19.05 4.08 -13.98
N GLU A 194 19.13 3.24 -15.02
CA GLU A 194 18.58 1.88 -14.96
C GLU A 194 19.04 1.20 -13.67
N GLY A 195 18.10 0.79 -12.80
CA GLY A 195 18.39 0.10 -11.54
C GLY A 195 18.33 0.94 -10.26
N SER A 196 17.90 2.21 -10.33
CA SER A 196 17.50 2.93 -9.11
C SER A 196 16.28 2.28 -8.46
N LYS A 197 16.42 1.83 -7.21
CA LYS A 197 15.32 1.26 -6.45
C LYS A 197 14.25 2.32 -6.23
N GLU A 198 13.03 2.03 -6.64
CA GLU A 198 11.85 2.82 -6.30
C GLU A 198 11.81 3.03 -4.78
N VAL A 199 11.65 4.29 -4.36
CA VAL A 199 11.42 4.62 -2.95
C VAL A 199 9.97 4.25 -2.60
N VAL A 200 9.83 3.51 -1.51
CA VAL A 200 8.68 2.76 -0.95
C VAL A 200 7.44 3.59 -0.57
#